data_AF-A0AAV7PQB9-F1
#
_entry.id   AF-A0AAV7PQB9-F1
#
_cell.length_a   1.000
_cell.length_b   1.000
_cell.length_c   1.000
_cell.angle_alpha   90.00
_cell.angle_beta   90.00
_cell.angle_gamma   90.00
#
_symmetry.space_group_name_H-M   'P 1'
#
loop_
_entity.id
_entity.type
_entity.pdbx_description
1 polymer ?
#
loop_
_entity_poly.entity_id
_entity_poly.type
_entity_poly.pdbx_seq_one_letter_code
_entity_poly.pdbx_strand_id
1 'polypeptide(L)'
;MVDTSCDGFVDWSEFCTFMLLQYKEKDYVKTKKETFLTQQPTIRLCLQNKQEPTSCILAISSPPPVWFMTVSKGGILTAWDSDLHIQKSYEISDDASNTQVGKRRFKSWTTDAVYMPNVHKIAVATTSRDIHFFDVSTMNIFEEFHLFGKKEQGNYSLQFGMVPLHSKTSVFSCKKKPELSSLN
;
A
#
# COMPACT_ATOMS: atom_id res chain seq x y z
N MET A 1 2.02 -7.80 -44.97
CA MET A 1 1.62 -7.27 -46.29
C MET A 1 0.11 -7.44 -46.38
N VAL A 2 -0.64 -6.38 -46.71
CA VAL A 2 -2.12 -6.37 -46.62
C VAL A 2 -2.78 -6.79 -47.93
N ASP A 3 -2.12 -6.50 -49.05
CA ASP A 3 -2.46 -6.99 -50.37
C ASP A 3 -2.03 -8.47 -50.47
N THR A 4 -3.02 -9.37 -50.51
CA THR A 4 -2.81 -10.82 -50.54
C THR A 4 -2.86 -11.35 -51.98
N SER A 5 -3.52 -10.63 -52.89
CA SER A 5 -3.59 -10.94 -54.32
C SER A 5 -2.39 -10.45 -55.13
N CYS A 6 -1.54 -9.59 -54.55
CA CYS A 6 -0.39 -8.94 -55.18
C CYS A 6 -0.76 -8.15 -56.45
N ASP A 7 -1.97 -7.61 -56.50
CA ASP A 7 -2.45 -6.82 -57.63
C ASP A 7 -2.24 -5.30 -57.44
N GLY A 8 -1.69 -4.89 -56.29
CA GLY A 8 -1.42 -3.50 -55.96
C GLY A 8 -2.65 -2.73 -55.46
N PHE A 9 -3.81 -3.37 -55.34
CA PHE A 9 -5.02 -2.83 -54.75
C PHE A 9 -5.33 -3.58 -53.45
N VAL A 10 -6.14 -2.96 -52.59
CA VAL A 10 -6.62 -3.61 -51.36
C VAL A 10 -8.14 -3.58 -51.44
N ASP A 11 -8.75 -4.76 -51.48
CA ASP A 11 -10.20 -4.86 -51.48
C ASP A 11 -10.77 -4.66 -50.06
N TRP A 12 -12.10 -4.48 -49.99
CA TRP A 12 -12.76 -4.26 -48.70
C TRP A 12 -12.63 -5.47 -47.76
N SER A 13 -12.62 -6.69 -48.30
CA SER A 13 -12.45 -7.91 -47.52
C SER A 13 -11.05 -8.02 -46.88
N GLU A 14 -10.01 -7.67 -47.62
CA GLU A 14 -8.62 -7.62 -47.16
C GLU A 14 -8.44 -6.55 -46.08
N PHE A 15 -9.03 -5.37 -46.28
CA PHE A 15 -9.05 -4.32 -45.27
C PHE A 15 -9.76 -4.78 -43.98
N CYS A 16 -10.95 -5.36 -44.10
CA CYS A 16 -11.68 -5.89 -42.94
C CYS A 16 -10.89 -6.99 -42.22
N THR A 17 -10.23 -7.88 -42.96
CA THR A 17 -9.41 -8.96 -42.41
C THR A 17 -8.19 -8.41 -41.67
N PHE A 18 -7.49 -7.44 -42.25
CA PHE A 18 -6.37 -6.77 -41.61
C PHE A 18 -6.79 -6.08 -40.31
N MET A 19 -7.89 -5.35 -40.32
CA MET A 19 -8.42 -4.68 -39.13
C MET A 19 -8.79 -5.69 -38.04
N LEU A 20 -9.48 -6.78 -38.39
CA LEU A 20 -9.83 -7.85 -37.44
C LEU A 20 -8.58 -8.51 -36.84
N LEU A 21 -7.55 -8.77 -37.63
CA LEU A 21 -6.28 -9.32 -37.15
C LEU A 21 -5.57 -8.35 -36.19
N GLN A 22 -5.52 -7.06 -36.53
CA GLN A 22 -4.96 -6.02 -35.68
C GLN A 22 -5.69 -5.89 -34.34
N TYR A 23 -7.03 -5.95 -34.34
CA TYR A 23 -7.81 -5.95 -33.11
C TYR A 23 -7.57 -7.22 -32.28
N LYS A 24 -7.54 -8.40 -32.90
CA LYS A 24 -7.23 -9.66 -32.21
C LYS A 24 -5.84 -9.67 -31.60
N GLU A 25 -4.84 -9.13 -32.28
CA GLU A 25 -3.48 -9.04 -31.74
C GLU A 25 -3.43 -8.10 -30.52
N LYS A 26 -4.07 -6.93 -30.62
CA LYS A 26 -4.19 -5.99 -29.50
C LYS A 26 -4.94 -6.59 -28.32
N ASP A 27 -6.06 -7.27 -28.57
CA ASP A 27 -6.83 -7.96 -27.54
C ASP A 27 -6.04 -9.11 -26.93
N TYR A 28 -5.32 -9.91 -27.73
CA TYR A 28 -4.48 -11.00 -27.22
C TYR A 28 -3.38 -10.49 -26.28
N VAL A 29 -2.70 -9.38 -26.65
CA VAL A 29 -1.69 -8.75 -25.79
C VAL A 29 -2.32 -8.16 -24.53
N LYS A 30 -3.52 -7.58 -24.63
CA LYS A 30 -4.24 -7.01 -23.49
C LYS A 30 -4.76 -8.09 -22.54
N THR A 31 -5.39 -9.15 -23.06
CA THR A 31 -5.86 -10.30 -22.30
C THR A 31 -4.71 -11.02 -21.62
N LYS A 32 -3.55 -11.22 -22.27
CA LYS A 32 -2.36 -11.78 -21.59
C LYS A 32 -1.86 -10.91 -20.43
N LYS A 33 -2.00 -9.58 -20.52
CA LYS A 33 -1.68 -8.67 -19.42
C LYS A 33 -2.75 -8.68 -18.32
N GLU A 34 -4.00 -8.96 -18.65
CA GLU A 34 -5.12 -9.01 -17.68
C GLU A 34 -5.29 -10.39 -17.02
N THR A 35 -4.85 -11.48 -17.64
CA THR A 35 -4.86 -12.82 -17.07
C THR A 35 -3.68 -12.99 -16.11
N PHE A 36 -3.68 -12.25 -15.00
CA PHE A 36 -2.74 -12.48 -13.89
C PHE A 36 -2.95 -13.83 -13.19
N LEU A 37 -4.08 -14.51 -13.46
CA LEU A 37 -4.43 -15.78 -12.83
C LEU A 37 -4.33 -16.90 -13.86
N THR A 38 -3.12 -17.40 -14.08
CA THR A 38 -2.87 -18.64 -14.85
C THR A 38 -3.37 -19.88 -14.10
N GLN A 39 -3.72 -19.75 -12.82
CA GLN A 39 -4.28 -20.80 -11.98
C GLN A 39 -5.64 -20.41 -11.40
N GLN A 40 -6.46 -21.41 -11.11
CA GLN A 40 -7.74 -21.23 -10.42
C GLN A 40 -7.51 -20.51 -9.09
N PRO A 41 -8.30 -19.46 -8.75
CA PRO A 41 -8.12 -18.74 -7.50
C PRO A 41 -8.32 -19.71 -6.33
N THR A 42 -7.24 -20.01 -5.62
CA THR A 42 -7.31 -20.84 -4.43
C THR A 42 -7.79 -19.95 -3.29
N ILE A 43 -9.08 -20.08 -2.94
CA ILE A 43 -9.65 -19.35 -1.80
C ILE A 43 -9.05 -19.94 -0.53
N ARG A 44 -8.04 -19.27 0.03
CA ARG A 44 -7.42 -19.65 1.30
C ARG A 44 -7.97 -18.78 2.42
N LEU A 45 -8.37 -19.41 3.52
CA LEU A 45 -8.65 -18.68 4.75
C LEU A 45 -7.33 -18.06 5.25
N CYS A 46 -7.25 -16.74 5.25
CA CYS A 46 -6.08 -16.00 5.72
C CYS A 46 -6.07 -15.97 7.25
N LEU A 47 -5.61 -17.05 7.87
CA LEU A 47 -5.55 -17.19 9.34
C LEU A 47 -4.67 -16.10 9.98
N GLN A 48 -3.68 -15.56 9.25
CA GLN A 48 -2.82 -14.50 9.76
C GLN A 48 -3.60 -13.24 10.14
N ASN A 49 -4.71 -12.94 9.47
CA ASN A 49 -5.50 -11.74 9.75
C ASN A 49 -6.42 -11.89 10.98
N LYS A 50 -6.36 -12.99 11.74
CA LYS A 50 -7.20 -13.25 12.93
C LYS A 50 -8.71 -13.05 12.65
N GLN A 51 -9.17 -13.36 11.43
CA GLN A 51 -10.55 -13.14 10.95
C GLN A 51 -11.00 -11.67 10.90
N GLU A 52 -10.06 -10.72 11.01
CA GLU A 52 -10.33 -9.30 10.78
C GLU A 52 -10.40 -9.01 9.27
N PRO A 53 -11.26 -8.07 8.84
CA PRO A 53 -11.34 -7.68 7.43
C PRO A 53 -10.05 -7.03 6.95
N THR A 54 -9.71 -7.24 5.68
CA THR A 54 -8.61 -6.54 5.02
C THR A 54 -9.05 -5.11 4.68
N SER A 55 -8.41 -4.11 5.28
CA SER A 55 -8.69 -2.69 5.03
C SER A 55 -8.10 -2.22 3.70
N CYS A 56 -6.94 -2.75 3.30
CA CYS A 56 -6.24 -2.31 2.08
C CYS A 56 -5.40 -3.44 1.46
N ILE A 57 -5.24 -3.41 0.14
CA ILE A 57 -4.33 -4.27 -0.64
C ILE A 57 -3.45 -3.37 -1.51
N LEU A 58 -2.14 -3.54 -1.39
CA LEU A 58 -1.12 -2.76 -2.08
C LEU A 58 -0.34 -3.67 -3.03
N ALA A 59 -0.14 -3.22 -4.27
CA ALA A 59 0.73 -3.88 -5.24
C ALA A 59 2.08 -3.14 -5.30
N ILE A 60 3.17 -3.86 -5.08
CA ILE A 60 4.53 -3.33 -5.02
C ILE A 60 5.29 -3.91 -6.21
N SER A 61 5.47 -3.09 -7.25
CA SER A 61 6.06 -3.50 -8.52
C SER A 61 7.56 -3.20 -8.64
N SER A 62 8.15 -2.52 -7.64
CA SER A 62 9.54 -2.08 -7.68
C SER A 62 10.29 -2.36 -6.36
N PRO A 63 11.44 -3.06 -6.43
CA PRO A 63 12.01 -3.70 -7.62
C PRO A 63 11.19 -4.94 -8.07
N PRO A 64 11.17 -5.29 -9.37
CA PRO A 64 10.57 -6.55 -9.83
C PRO A 64 11.23 -7.78 -9.16
N PRO A 65 10.50 -8.89 -8.94
CA PRO A 65 9.11 -9.16 -9.35
C PRO A 65 8.05 -8.43 -8.50
N VAL A 66 6.83 -8.31 -9.04
CA VAL A 66 5.71 -7.73 -8.30
C VAL A 66 5.33 -8.61 -7.11
N TRP A 67 5.02 -7.97 -6.00
CA TRP A 67 4.52 -8.63 -4.81
C TRP A 67 3.41 -7.79 -4.19
N PHE A 68 2.59 -8.40 -3.34
CA PHE A 68 1.44 -7.74 -2.75
C PHE A 68 1.59 -7.61 -1.24
N MET A 69 0.94 -6.60 -0.69
CA MET A 69 0.80 -6.45 0.75
C MET A 69 -0.67 -6.23 1.09
N THR A 70 -1.18 -7.01 2.03
CA THR A 70 -2.52 -6.80 2.59
C THR A 70 -2.39 -6.21 3.97
N VAL A 71 -3.26 -5.27 4.31
CA VAL A 71 -3.32 -4.68 5.65
C VAL A 71 -4.69 -4.93 6.25
N SER A 72 -4.74 -5.62 7.38
CA SER A 72 -5.99 -5.91 8.09
C SER A 72 -6.41 -4.75 8.98
N LYS A 73 -7.71 -4.66 9.24
CA LYS A 73 -8.31 -3.75 10.22
C LYS A 73 -7.66 -3.87 11.61
N GLY A 74 -7.23 -5.08 11.97
CA GLY A 74 -6.56 -5.36 13.23
C GLY A 74 -5.10 -4.92 13.31
N GLY A 75 -4.54 -4.30 12.26
CA GLY A 75 -3.13 -3.88 12.24
C GLY A 75 -2.15 -4.97 11.81
N ILE A 76 -2.61 -5.97 11.05
CA ILE A 76 -1.75 -7.06 10.56
C ILE A 76 -1.41 -6.79 9.09
N LEU A 77 -0.12 -6.58 8.83
CA LEU A 77 0.44 -6.46 7.48
C LEU A 77 0.93 -7.84 7.05
N THR A 78 0.52 -8.30 5.88
CA THR A 78 0.97 -9.58 5.32
C THR A 78 1.52 -9.36 3.93
N ALA A 79 2.76 -9.81 3.71
CA ALA A 79 3.46 -9.80 2.43
C ALA A 79 3.18 -11.10 1.65
N TRP A 80 2.85 -10.95 0.38
CA TRP A 80 2.50 -12.00 -0.56
C TRP A 80 3.42 -11.90 -1.77
N ASP A 81 3.92 -13.02 -2.27
CA ASP A 81 4.64 -13.01 -3.55
C ASP A 81 3.67 -12.85 -4.75
N SER A 82 4.22 -12.87 -5.97
CA SER A 82 3.45 -12.80 -7.21
C SER A 82 2.44 -13.94 -7.38
N ASP A 83 2.72 -15.09 -6.76
CA ASP A 83 1.89 -16.30 -6.82
C ASP A 83 0.88 -16.37 -5.66
N LEU A 84 0.78 -15.30 -4.86
CA LEU A 84 -0.10 -15.18 -3.70
C LEU A 84 0.21 -16.19 -2.57
N HIS A 85 1.47 -16.59 -2.41
CA HIS A 85 1.93 -17.26 -1.20
C HIS A 85 2.32 -16.23 -0.13
N ILE A 86 1.89 -16.47 1.12
CA ILE A 86 2.33 -15.65 2.24
C ILE A 86 3.82 -15.86 2.49
N GLN A 87 4.56 -14.76 2.48
CA GLN A 87 5.98 -14.73 2.80
C GLN A 87 6.21 -14.34 4.26
N LYS A 88 5.53 -13.29 4.74
CA LYS A 88 5.71 -12.76 6.10
C LYS A 88 4.47 -12.01 6.57
N SER A 89 4.22 -12.04 7.88
CA SER A 89 3.23 -11.19 8.54
C SER A 89 3.87 -10.39 9.66
N TYR A 90 3.38 -9.17 9.86
CA TYR A 90 3.81 -8.23 10.89
C TYR A 90 2.57 -7.63 11.56
N GLU A 91 2.54 -7.62 12.89
CA GLU A 91 1.46 -6.99 13.66
C GLU A 91 1.97 -5.68 14.23
N ILE A 92 1.29 -4.57 13.92
CA ILE A 92 1.59 -3.25 14.48
C ILE A 92 1.42 -3.33 16.00
N SER A 93 2.50 -3.10 16.74
CA SER A 93 2.45 -3.06 18.19
C SER A 93 1.75 -1.79 18.66
N ASP A 94 0.69 -1.95 19.45
CA ASP A 94 0.06 -0.85 20.18
C ASP A 94 1.00 -0.50 21.34
N ASP A 95 1.93 0.45 21.12
CA ASP A 95 2.97 0.81 22.08
C ASP A 95 2.33 1.18 23.43
N ALA A 96 2.40 0.23 24.36
CA ALA A 96 1.78 0.27 25.67
C ALA A 96 2.51 1.21 26.65
N SER A 97 3.24 2.23 26.17
CA SER A 97 4.05 3.12 26.99
C SER A 97 3.27 4.20 27.72
N ASN A 98 1.95 4.30 27.54
CA ASN A 98 1.10 5.17 28.36
C ASN A 98 0.16 4.34 29.24
N THR A 99 0.71 3.83 30.33
CA THR A 99 -0.01 3.24 31.47
C THR A 99 -0.75 4.36 32.22
N GLN A 100 -1.79 4.94 31.61
CA GLN A 100 -2.79 5.69 32.36
C GLN A 100 -3.90 4.73 32.77
N VAL A 101 -3.77 4.28 34.02
CA VAL A 101 -4.73 3.48 34.77
C VAL A 101 -6.15 4.03 34.58
N GLY A 102 -7.06 3.20 34.08
CA GLY A 102 -8.51 3.41 34.24
C GLY A 102 -9.33 3.81 33.00
N LYS A 103 -8.74 4.06 31.82
CA LYS A 103 -9.53 4.28 30.60
C LYS A 103 -9.57 3.02 29.75
N ARG A 104 -10.78 2.50 29.51
CA ARG A 104 -11.08 1.42 28.57
C ARG A 104 -10.40 1.73 27.24
N ARG A 105 -9.29 1.04 26.93
CA ARG A 105 -8.56 1.24 25.67
C ARG A 105 -9.48 0.88 24.51
N PHE A 106 -9.68 1.81 23.60
CA PHE A 106 -10.16 1.46 22.27
C PHE A 106 -8.96 0.84 21.55
N LYS A 107 -9.09 -0.42 21.12
CA LYS A 107 -8.11 -1.05 20.23
C LYS A 107 -8.00 -0.15 18.99
N SER A 108 -6.81 0.38 18.71
CA SER A 108 -6.60 1.12 17.46
C SER A 108 -6.78 0.18 16.27
N TRP A 109 -7.37 0.68 15.19
CA TRP A 109 -7.63 -0.07 13.97
C TRP A 109 -7.07 0.69 12.79
N THR A 110 -6.55 -0.07 11.83
CA THR A 110 -6.03 0.47 10.58
C THR A 110 -7.17 1.01 9.74
N THR A 111 -7.04 2.26 9.33
CA THR A 111 -8.02 2.92 8.45
C THR A 111 -7.63 2.80 6.99
N ASP A 112 -6.34 3.01 6.68
CA ASP A 112 -5.86 3.02 5.29
C ASP A 112 -4.35 2.77 5.25
N ALA A 113 -3.84 2.40 4.06
CA ALA A 113 -2.43 2.25 3.80
C ALA A 113 -2.09 2.67 2.37
N VAL A 114 -0.90 3.23 2.17
CA VAL A 114 -0.40 3.67 0.86
C VAL A 114 1.05 3.27 0.65
N TYR A 115 1.36 2.74 -0.53
CA TYR A 115 2.72 2.49 -0.98
C TYR A 115 3.31 3.75 -1.63
N MET A 116 4.55 4.08 -1.27
CA MET A 116 5.30 5.22 -1.77
C MET A 116 6.52 4.72 -2.58
N PRO A 117 6.40 4.62 -3.92
CA PRO A 117 7.43 4.01 -4.77
C PRO A 117 8.80 4.69 -4.66
N ASN A 118 8.82 6.02 -4.57
CA ASN A 118 10.06 6.81 -4.59
C ASN A 118 10.98 6.55 -3.40
N VAL A 119 10.43 6.06 -2.29
CA VAL A 119 11.18 5.80 -1.04
C VAL A 119 11.12 4.33 -0.62
N HIS A 120 10.41 3.48 -1.38
CA HIS A 120 10.13 2.09 -1.03
C HIS A 120 9.60 1.92 0.39
N LYS A 121 8.58 2.73 0.75
CA LYS A 121 7.93 2.67 2.06
C LYS A 121 6.44 2.55 1.95
N ILE A 122 5.82 2.01 2.99
CA ILE A 122 4.37 1.99 3.16
C ILE A 122 4.02 2.82 4.37
N ALA A 123 3.07 3.73 4.21
CA ALA A 123 2.46 4.45 5.30
C ALA A 123 1.13 3.80 5.66
N VAL A 124 0.91 3.50 6.94
CA VAL A 124 -0.34 2.93 7.47
C VAL A 124 -0.94 3.90 8.47
N ALA A 125 -2.15 4.36 8.21
CA ALA A 125 -2.88 5.26 9.09
C ALA A 125 -3.80 4.46 10.03
N THR A 126 -3.90 4.91 11.28
CA THR A 126 -4.81 4.29 12.27
C THR A 126 -5.77 5.30 12.89
N THR A 127 -6.81 4.81 13.56
CA THR A 127 -7.75 5.67 14.29
C THR A 127 -7.18 6.37 15.52
N SER A 128 -5.99 5.97 15.98
CA SER A 128 -5.28 6.67 17.04
C SER A 128 -4.69 8.01 16.58
N ARG A 129 -4.83 8.36 15.29
CA ARG A 129 -4.25 9.55 14.65
C ARG A 129 -2.72 9.51 14.63
N ASP A 130 -2.21 8.32 14.37
CA ASP A 130 -0.82 8.03 14.07
C ASP A 130 -0.69 7.41 12.68
N ILE A 131 0.53 7.48 12.15
CA ILE A 131 0.91 6.93 10.87
C ILE A 131 2.20 6.14 11.06
N HIS A 132 2.17 4.85 10.74
CA HIS A 132 3.32 3.96 10.82
C HIS A 132 3.98 3.85 9.45
N PHE A 133 5.31 3.96 9.41
CA PHE A 133 6.09 3.87 8.18
C PHE A 133 6.91 2.57 8.17
N PHE A 134 6.67 1.77 7.15
CA PHE A 134 7.34 0.49 6.94
C PHE A 134 8.30 0.57 5.77
N ASP A 135 9.52 0.10 5.97
CA ASP A 135 10.44 -0.16 4.88
C ASP A 135 10.01 -1.43 4.13
N VAL A 136 9.90 -1.33 2.81
CA VAL A 136 9.54 -2.42 1.89
C VAL A 136 10.52 -2.53 0.72
N SER A 137 11.75 -2.05 0.89
CA SER A 137 12.85 -2.26 -0.05
C SER A 137 13.17 -3.75 -0.26
N THR A 138 12.83 -4.57 0.73
CA THR A 138 12.88 -6.04 0.65
C THR A 138 11.50 -6.61 0.99
N MET A 139 11.27 -7.91 0.73
CA MET A 139 10.06 -8.61 1.19
C MET A 139 9.94 -8.70 2.73
N ASN A 140 10.91 -8.16 3.47
CA ASN A 140 10.82 -8.02 4.91
C ASN A 140 10.15 -6.70 5.28
N ILE A 141 9.12 -6.81 6.12
CA ILE A 141 8.42 -5.68 6.71
C ILE A 141 9.17 -5.25 7.97
N PHE A 142 9.64 -4.01 7.99
CA PHE A 142 10.25 -3.40 9.17
C PHE A 142 9.63 -2.03 9.44
N GLU A 143 9.11 -1.83 10.66
CA GLU A 143 8.67 -0.51 11.08
C GLU A 143 9.88 0.38 11.33
N GLU A 144 10.02 1.44 10.54
CA GLU A 144 11.16 2.34 10.65
C GLU A 144 10.88 3.45 11.66
N PHE A 145 9.73 4.10 11.52
CA PHE A 145 9.26 5.13 12.43
C PHE A 145 7.74 5.22 12.42
N HIS A 146 7.17 5.64 13.54
CA HIS A 146 5.78 6.09 13.62
C HIS A 146 5.72 7.61 13.80
N LEU A 147 4.68 8.22 13.26
CA LEU A 147 4.33 9.63 13.43
C LEU A 147 3.07 9.69 14.29
N PHE A 148 3.09 10.42 15.40
CA PHE A 148 1.89 10.56 16.26
C PHE A 148 1.69 12.01 16.68
N GLY A 149 0.42 12.40 16.78
CA GLY A 149 0.03 13.70 17.31
C GLY A 149 0.04 13.72 18.85
N LYS A 150 0.76 14.67 19.45
CA LYS A 150 0.65 14.99 20.87
C LYS A 150 -0.36 16.13 21.06
N LYS A 151 -1.27 15.99 22.02
CA LYS A 151 -2.08 17.11 22.51
C LYS A 151 -1.30 17.83 23.61
N GLU A 152 -0.84 19.05 23.33
CA GLU A 152 -0.30 19.96 24.35
C GLU A 152 -1.48 20.53 25.17
N GLN A 153 -1.37 20.59 26.50
CA GLN A 153 -2.36 21.25 27.36
C GLN A 153 -2.20 22.77 27.20
N GLY A 154 -2.97 23.36 26.28
CA GLY A 154 -3.04 24.80 26.05
C GLY A 154 -2.42 25.23 24.72
N ASN A 155 -3.26 25.88 23.90
CA ASN A 155 -3.01 26.43 22.57
C ASN A 155 -2.82 25.40 21.44
N TYR A 156 -3.45 25.68 20.29
CA TYR A 156 -3.68 24.80 19.14
C TYR A 156 -2.42 24.44 18.34
N SER A 157 -1.39 23.91 19.01
CA SER A 157 -0.20 23.36 18.36
C SER A 157 -0.44 21.87 18.06
N LEU A 158 -0.33 21.48 16.78
CA LEU A 158 -0.17 20.07 16.43
C LEU A 158 1.33 19.77 16.54
N GLN A 159 1.71 19.12 17.63
CA GLN A 159 3.07 18.65 17.81
C GLN A 159 3.15 17.20 17.35
N PHE A 160 3.97 16.93 16.35
CA PHE A 160 4.25 15.57 15.91
C PHE A 160 5.49 15.04 16.62
N GLY A 161 5.45 13.79 17.04
CA GLY A 161 6.62 13.02 17.43
C GLY A 161 6.93 11.98 16.37
N MET A 162 8.22 11.80 16.07
CA MET A 162 8.72 10.68 15.28
C MET A 162 9.61 9.83 16.19
N VAL A 163 9.42 8.51 16.20
CA VAL A 163 10.26 7.59 16.97
C VAL A 163 10.87 6.57 16.01
N PRO A 164 12.18 6.62 15.74
CA PRO A 164 12.86 5.54 15.05
C PRO A 164 12.93 4.31 15.95
N LEU A 165 12.45 3.15 15.48
CA LEU A 165 12.46 1.92 16.28
C LEU A 165 13.85 1.25 16.34
N HIS A 166 14.70 1.51 15.35
CA HIS A 166 15.98 0.79 15.17
C HIS A 166 17.24 1.63 15.44
N SER A 167 17.12 2.91 15.80
CA SER A 167 18.27 3.74 16.21
C SER A 167 17.84 4.75 17.27
N LYS A 168 18.80 5.14 18.14
CA LYS A 168 18.62 6.00 19.33
C LYS A 168 17.44 6.98 19.20
N THR A 169 16.49 6.85 20.13
CA THR A 169 15.25 7.63 20.24
C THR A 169 15.50 9.10 19.95
N SER A 170 15.13 9.53 18.75
CA SER A 170 15.26 10.92 18.30
C SER A 170 13.85 11.45 18.08
N VAL A 171 13.31 12.12 19.09
CA VAL A 171 11.99 12.75 19.01
C VAL A 171 12.14 14.06 18.25
N PHE A 172 11.80 14.05 16.97
CA PHE A 172 11.70 15.29 16.18
C PHE A 172 10.35 15.93 16.45
N SER A 173 10.35 17.20 16.83
CA SER A 173 9.15 17.99 17.05
C SER A 173 9.11 19.17 16.09
N CYS A 174 8.14 19.16 15.18
CA CYS A 174 7.82 20.32 14.36
C CYS A 174 6.66 21.08 15.03
N LYS A 175 6.89 22.35 15.42
CA LYS A 175 5.84 23.26 15.88
C LYS A 175 5.45 24.18 14.73
N LYS A 176 4.16 24.30 14.41
CA LYS A 176 3.67 25.33 13.49
C LYS A 176 3.98 26.70 14.12
N LYS A 177 4.75 27.56 13.43
CA LYS A 177 4.96 28.95 13.87
C LYS A 177 3.60 29.65 13.94
N PRO A 178 3.29 30.40 15.00
CA PRO A 178 2.10 31.24 15.01
C PRO A 178 2.22 32.24 13.86
N GLU A 179 1.20 32.32 13.01
CA GLU A 179 1.06 33.41 12.07
C GLU A 179 0.93 34.70 12.90
N LEU A 180 1.88 35.63 12.75
CA LEU A 180 1.68 36.97 13.26
C LEU A 180 0.48 37.54 12.52
N SER A 181 -0.67 37.63 13.19
CA SER A 181 -1.74 38.51 12.79
C SER A 181 -1.16 39.93 12.78
N SER A 182 -0.86 40.45 11.60
CA SER A 182 -0.61 41.86 11.40
C SER A 182 -1.87 42.60 11.83
N LEU A 183 -1.82 43.20 13.03
CA LEU A 183 -2.76 44.23 13.44
C LEU A 183 -2.56 45.40 12.49
N ASN A 184 -3.50 45.58 11.57
CA ASN A 184 -3.81 46.87 10.96
C ASN A 184 -5.09 47.39 11.60
#